data_AF-A0A820WHR7-F1
#
_entry.id   AF-A0A820WHR7-F1
#
_cell.length_a   1.000
_cell.length_b   1.000
_cell.length_c   1.000
_cell.angle_alpha   90.00
_cell.angle_beta   90.00
_cell.angle_gamma   90.00
#
_symmetry.space_group_name_H-M   'P 1'
#
loop_
_entity.id
_entity.type
_entity.pdbx_description
1 polymer ?
#
loop_
_entity_poly.entity_id
_entity_poly.type
_entity_poly.pdbx_seq_one_letter_code
_entity_poly.pdbx_strand_id
1 'polypeptide(L)'
;ATWLSVLVHTIAGDFSILKNFLYLEDSMACRLRVAMIFSLTSALFHSFLLHALWCFFKVIFHSIFNVKILCYFSLHRVYTYILLILISWFLSLVIVLPAWTKLNVFSYFPEQYHCLISFTNVRGFIYSLCSTYVIPVLVIIYIYSRLIIFIRHGYNFNHRSRTRREIMIVKRILIICAILSLSGSPTLVFLFQFIMTGRLHPLADRVHELGLAINTNIVTFGFAILNSLIKLLPKKFTHRKQPQTSYRQPKKVLSDIMP
;
A
#
# COMPACT_ATOMS: atom_id res chain seq x y z
N ALA A 1 -7.25 -1.76 18.21
CA ALA A 1 -7.86 -0.93 19.26
C ALA A 1 -8.21 0.48 18.74
N THR A 2 -7.24 1.26 18.24
CA THR A 2 -7.43 2.66 17.80
C THR A 2 -8.41 2.87 16.64
N TRP A 3 -8.52 1.95 15.69
CA TRP A 3 -9.47 2.09 14.57
C TRP A 3 -10.88 1.66 14.93
N LEU A 4 -10.99 0.68 15.81
CA LEU A 4 -12.27 0.23 16.34
C LEU A 4 -12.87 1.35 17.20
N SER A 5 -12.05 2.10 17.94
CA SER A 5 -12.53 3.30 18.62
C SER A 5 -12.97 4.38 17.64
N VAL A 6 -12.21 4.67 16.57
CA VAL A 6 -12.64 5.64 15.53
C VAL A 6 -13.98 5.21 14.91
N LEU A 7 -14.11 3.95 14.49
CA LEU A 7 -15.32 3.44 13.85
C LEU A 7 -16.51 3.39 14.83
N VAL A 8 -16.26 3.02 16.08
CA VAL A 8 -17.26 3.13 17.16
C VAL A 8 -17.61 4.59 17.41
N HIS A 9 -16.68 5.55 17.35
CA HIS A 9 -17.01 6.97 17.50
C HIS A 9 -17.83 7.52 16.35
N THR A 10 -17.51 7.17 15.11
CA THR A 10 -18.28 7.61 13.95
C THR A 10 -19.70 7.02 13.97
N ILE A 11 -19.89 5.79 14.47
CA ILE A 11 -21.20 5.14 14.56
C ILE A 11 -21.97 5.54 15.82
N ALA A 12 -21.28 5.65 16.96
CA ALA A 12 -21.84 5.88 18.29
C ALA A 12 -21.81 7.36 18.68
N GLY A 13 -21.63 8.28 17.73
CA GLY A 13 -21.43 9.73 17.93
C GLY A 13 -22.48 10.43 18.79
N ASP A 14 -23.59 9.77 19.11
CA ASP A 14 -24.66 10.29 19.96
C ASP A 14 -24.70 9.74 21.40
N PHE A 15 -23.80 8.83 21.80
CA PHE A 15 -23.78 8.36 23.18
C PHE A 15 -23.16 9.41 24.11
N SER A 16 -24.03 10.20 24.72
CA SER A 16 -23.74 11.23 25.72
C SER A 16 -22.81 10.76 26.86
N ILE A 17 -22.84 9.48 27.19
CA ILE A 17 -22.05 8.86 28.27
C ILE A 17 -20.53 8.88 27.95
N LEU A 18 -20.13 8.82 26.67
CA LEU A 18 -18.71 8.92 26.31
C LEU A 18 -18.18 10.36 26.31
N LYS A 19 -19.04 11.38 26.30
CA LYS A 19 -18.61 12.79 26.22
C LYS A 19 -17.72 13.17 27.42
N ASN A 20 -18.07 12.73 28.63
CA ASN A 20 -17.32 13.08 29.84
C ASN A 20 -15.94 12.40 29.95
N PHE A 21 -15.75 11.24 29.31
CA PHE A 21 -14.44 10.56 29.29
C PHE A 21 -13.50 11.14 28.21
N LEU A 22 -14.03 11.94 27.29
CA LEU A 22 -13.33 12.47 26.12
C LEU A 22 -13.24 13.99 26.06
N TYR A 23 -13.62 14.69 27.12
CA TYR A 23 -13.32 16.12 27.35
C TYR A 23 -11.81 16.31 27.58
N LEU A 24 -11.00 15.96 26.58
CA LEU A 24 -9.61 16.40 26.45
C LEU A 24 -9.64 17.71 25.66
N GLU A 25 -10.10 18.78 26.32
CA GLU A 25 -10.04 20.19 25.88
C GLU A 25 -8.72 20.49 25.16
N ASP A 26 -8.81 20.90 23.88
CA ASP A 26 -7.76 21.53 23.04
C ASP A 26 -6.32 20.96 23.12
N SER A 27 -6.23 19.72 23.60
CA SER A 27 -5.03 19.23 24.23
C SER A 27 -4.02 18.80 23.16
N MET A 28 -2.74 18.87 23.51
CA MET A 28 -1.67 18.25 22.73
C MET A 28 -1.97 16.78 22.36
N ALA A 29 -2.78 16.08 23.18
CA ALA A 29 -3.23 14.72 22.91
C ALA A 29 -4.18 14.62 21.70
N CYS A 30 -5.06 15.60 21.49
CA CYS A 30 -5.93 15.69 20.31
C CYS A 30 -5.09 15.72 19.02
N ARG A 31 -4.13 16.65 18.98
CA ARG A 31 -3.19 16.75 17.84
C ARG A 31 -2.41 15.44 17.71
N LEU A 32 -1.89 14.89 18.82
CA LEU A 32 -1.05 13.69 18.84
C LEU A 32 -1.78 12.49 18.25
N ARG A 33 -3.05 12.32 18.62
CA ARG A 33 -3.91 11.28 18.10
C ARG A 33 -4.06 11.38 16.58
N VAL A 34 -4.38 12.56 16.05
CA VAL A 34 -4.55 12.75 14.60
C VAL A 34 -3.22 12.54 13.87
N ALA A 35 -2.11 13.01 14.43
CA ALA A 35 -0.79 12.81 13.85
C ALA A 35 -0.35 11.35 13.85
N MET A 36 -0.68 10.57 14.89
CA MET A 36 -0.44 9.12 14.91
C MET A 36 -1.27 8.40 13.84
N ILE A 37 -2.56 8.74 13.71
CA ILE A 37 -3.44 8.21 12.65
C ILE A 37 -2.88 8.54 11.26
N PHE A 38 -2.44 9.78 11.08
CA PHE A 38 -1.87 10.26 9.83
C PHE A 38 -0.53 9.58 9.51
N SER A 39 0.35 9.45 10.49
CA SER A 39 1.63 8.73 10.37
C SER A 39 1.43 7.25 10.06
N LEU A 40 0.44 6.61 10.69
CA LEU A 40 0.12 5.21 10.43
C LEU A 40 -0.40 5.02 9.00
N THR A 41 -1.29 5.91 8.54
CA THR A 41 -1.79 5.90 7.17
C THR A 41 -0.66 6.11 6.17
N SER A 42 0.22 7.08 6.43
CA SER A 42 1.43 7.31 5.63
C SER A 42 2.33 6.06 5.59
N ALA A 43 2.58 5.43 6.73
CA ALA A 43 3.42 4.22 6.80
C ALA A 43 2.83 3.04 6.02
N LEU A 44 1.51 2.90 5.97
CA LEU A 44 0.84 1.89 5.14
C LEU A 44 1.09 2.13 3.64
N PHE A 45 0.92 3.36 3.15
CA PHE A 45 1.20 3.69 1.74
C PHE A 45 2.69 3.53 1.39
N HIS A 46 3.59 3.97 2.28
CA HIS A 46 5.03 3.77 2.10
C HIS A 46 5.42 2.30 2.11
N SER A 47 4.75 1.45 2.90
CA SER A 47 4.96 0.00 2.87
C SER A 47 4.57 -0.62 1.53
N PHE A 48 3.49 -0.13 0.89
CA PHE A 48 3.14 -0.57 -0.47
C PHE A 48 4.13 -0.10 -1.52
N LEU A 49 4.58 1.14 -1.42
CA LEU A 49 5.62 1.67 -2.28
C LEU A 49 6.91 0.85 -2.18
N LEU A 50 7.32 0.54 -0.94
CA LEU A 50 8.50 -0.27 -0.66
C LEU A 50 8.36 -1.68 -1.22
N HIS A 51 7.17 -2.28 -1.07
CA HIS A 51 6.88 -3.58 -1.68
C HIS A 51 6.93 -3.53 -3.21
N ALA A 52 6.40 -2.47 -3.83
CA ALA A 52 6.45 -2.27 -5.28
C ALA A 52 7.90 -2.13 -5.78
N LEU A 53 8.71 -1.30 -5.11
CA LEU A 53 10.13 -1.13 -5.38
C LEU A 53 10.89 -2.45 -5.22
N TRP A 54 10.63 -3.18 -4.14
CA TRP A 54 11.24 -4.49 -3.91
C TRP A 54 10.92 -5.47 -5.04
N CYS A 55 9.66 -5.56 -5.45
CA CYS A 55 9.24 -6.38 -6.59
C CYS A 55 9.94 -5.96 -7.89
N PHE A 56 10.03 -4.65 -8.14
CA PHE A 56 10.67 -4.10 -9.33
C PHE A 56 12.15 -4.43 -9.39
N PHE A 57 12.90 -4.13 -8.33
CA PHE A 57 14.32 -4.46 -8.23
C PHE A 57 14.56 -5.96 -8.36
N LYS A 58 13.76 -6.79 -7.68
CA LYS A 58 13.88 -8.23 -7.78
C LYS A 58 13.74 -8.74 -9.22
N VAL A 59 12.78 -8.23 -9.98
CA VAL A 59 12.54 -8.67 -11.37
C VAL A 59 13.65 -8.19 -12.30
N ILE A 60 14.08 -6.93 -12.16
CA ILE A 60 15.13 -6.36 -13.01
C ILE A 60 16.49 -6.99 -12.71
N PHE A 61 16.90 -7.04 -11.44
CA PHE A 61 18.21 -7.60 -11.08
C PHE A 61 18.29 -9.10 -11.35
N HIS A 62 17.19 -9.86 -11.24
CA HIS A 62 17.20 -11.27 -11.65
C HIS A 62 17.41 -11.44 -13.16
N SER A 63 17.02 -10.46 -13.98
CA SER A 63 17.25 -10.52 -15.42
C SER A 63 18.68 -10.16 -15.80
N ILE A 64 19.32 -9.28 -15.04
CA ILE A 64 20.64 -8.72 -15.36
C ILE A 64 21.78 -9.52 -14.72
N PHE A 65 21.64 -9.93 -13.46
CA PHE A 65 22.72 -10.56 -12.71
C PHE A 65 22.63 -12.09 -12.71
N ASN A 66 23.78 -12.73 -13.00
CA ASN A 66 23.96 -14.17 -12.88
C ASN A 66 23.66 -14.67 -11.45
N VAL A 67 23.14 -15.91 -11.37
CA VAL A 67 22.51 -16.57 -10.20
C VAL A 67 23.30 -16.47 -8.89
N LYS A 68 24.62 -16.28 -8.91
CA LYS A 68 25.48 -16.28 -7.71
C LYS A 68 25.25 -15.09 -6.76
N ILE A 69 25.01 -13.88 -7.27
CA ILE A 69 24.76 -12.70 -6.41
C ILE A 69 23.39 -12.81 -5.70
N LEU A 70 22.45 -13.53 -6.30
CA LEU A 70 21.13 -13.75 -5.71
C LEU A 70 21.16 -14.59 -4.42
N CYS A 71 22.15 -15.49 -4.27
CA CYS A 71 22.31 -16.29 -3.04
C CYS A 71 22.75 -15.43 -1.85
N TYR A 72 23.72 -14.54 -2.06
CA TYR A 72 24.16 -13.59 -1.02
C TYR A 72 23.01 -12.67 -0.57
N PHE A 73 22.21 -12.22 -1.55
CA PHE A 73 21.03 -11.41 -1.29
C PHE A 73 19.92 -12.16 -0.54
N SER A 74 19.88 -13.50 -0.61
CA SER A 74 18.85 -14.31 0.05
C SER A 74 19.00 -14.37 1.57
N LEU A 75 20.23 -14.41 2.10
CA LEU A 75 20.47 -14.44 3.55
C LEU A 75 20.29 -13.04 4.18
N HIS A 76 20.73 -11.99 3.48
CA HIS A 76 20.51 -10.59 3.88
C HIS A 76 19.06 -10.12 3.74
N ARG A 77 18.20 -10.90 3.08
CA ARG A 77 16.84 -10.53 2.71
C ARG A 77 15.97 -10.08 3.88
N VAL A 78 16.06 -10.78 5.02
CA VAL A 78 15.23 -10.48 6.19
C VAL A 78 15.70 -9.18 6.84
N TYR A 79 17.01 -9.02 7.07
CA TYR A 79 17.58 -7.81 7.67
C TYR A 79 17.36 -6.57 6.79
N THR A 80 17.58 -6.68 5.47
CA THR A 80 17.31 -5.58 4.54
C THR A 80 15.84 -5.21 4.55
N TYR A 81 14.93 -6.18 4.61
CA TYR A 81 13.49 -5.89 4.66
C TYR A 81 13.07 -5.23 5.99
N ILE A 82 13.60 -5.67 7.13
CA ILE A 82 13.36 -5.04 8.43
C ILE A 82 13.89 -3.60 8.44
N LEU A 83 15.12 -3.39 7.96
CA LEU A 83 15.72 -2.05 7.85
C LEU A 83 14.86 -1.13 6.98
N LEU A 84 14.41 -1.62 5.83
CA LEU A 84 13.51 -0.90 4.93
C LEU A 84 12.18 -0.53 5.59
N ILE A 85 11.59 -1.42 6.41
CA ILE A 85 10.40 -1.10 7.19
C ILE A 85 10.70 0.02 8.19
N LEU A 86 11.80 -0.06 8.95
CA LEU A 86 12.17 0.98 9.91
C LEU A 86 12.37 2.34 9.23
N ILE A 87 13.05 2.36 8.08
CA ILE A 87 13.23 3.56 7.26
C ILE A 87 11.88 4.11 6.81
N SER A 88 10.95 3.26 6.36
CA SER A 88 9.61 3.71 5.92
C SER A 88 8.80 4.34 7.05
N TRP A 89 8.90 3.81 8.27
CA TRP A 89 8.28 4.39 9.46
C TRP A 89 8.90 5.73 9.83
N PHE A 90 10.23 5.81 9.81
CA PHE A 90 10.93 7.06 10.06
C PHE A 90 10.55 8.14 9.03
N LEU A 91 10.55 7.82 7.74
CA LEU A 91 10.09 8.72 6.68
C LEU A 91 8.65 9.18 6.90
N SER A 92 7.77 8.27 7.34
CA SER A 92 6.37 8.60 7.61
C SER A 92 6.24 9.63 8.73
N LEU A 93 7.00 9.47 9.82
CA LEU A 93 7.05 10.44 10.93
C LEU A 93 7.60 11.80 10.47
N VAL A 94 8.67 11.80 9.68
CA VAL A 94 9.27 13.02 9.12
C VAL A 94 8.27 13.77 8.24
N ILE A 95 7.48 13.07 7.42
CA ILE A 95 6.44 13.68 6.56
C ILE A 95 5.31 14.30 7.39
N VAL A 96 4.99 13.75 8.56
CA VAL A 96 3.96 14.31 9.46
C VAL A 96 4.45 15.57 10.20
N LEU A 97 5.77 15.70 10.41
CA LEU A 97 6.35 16.77 11.24
C LEU A 97 6.02 18.21 10.71
N PRO A 98 6.07 18.51 9.39
CA PRO A 98 5.63 19.80 8.86
C PRO A 98 4.14 20.07 9.06
N ALA A 99 3.29 19.03 8.96
CA ALA A 99 1.84 19.14 9.21
C ALA A 99 1.57 19.48 10.68
N TRP A 100 2.36 18.91 11.59
CA TRP A 100 2.28 19.18 13.03
C TRP A 100 2.72 20.59 13.41
N THR A 101 3.92 20.99 12.96
CA THR A 101 4.62 22.16 13.51
C THR A 101 4.28 23.46 12.80
N LYS A 102 4.37 23.49 11.46
CA LYS A 102 4.31 24.73 10.67
C LYS A 102 2.92 25.02 10.13
N LEU A 103 2.21 23.97 9.74
CA LEU A 103 0.95 24.11 9.01
C LEU A 103 -0.27 24.13 9.93
N ASN A 104 -0.14 23.77 11.21
CA ASN A 104 -1.26 23.67 12.17
C ASN A 104 -2.48 22.98 11.56
N VAL A 105 -2.23 21.82 10.93
CA VAL A 105 -3.24 21.10 10.13
C VAL A 105 -4.31 20.48 11.00
N PHE A 106 -3.95 20.13 12.23
CA PHE A 106 -4.81 19.44 13.18
C PHE A 106 -5.56 20.46 14.05
N SER A 107 -6.89 20.46 13.94
CA SER A 107 -7.76 21.37 14.69
C SER A 107 -8.82 20.55 15.45
N TYR A 108 -9.14 21.01 16.64
CA TYR A 108 -10.25 20.49 17.43
C TYR A 108 -11.55 21.19 17.00
N PHE A 109 -12.59 20.41 16.76
CA PHE A 109 -13.91 20.92 16.38
C PHE A 109 -14.87 20.81 17.57
N PRO A 110 -15.10 21.90 18.32
CA PRO A 110 -15.83 21.83 19.58
C PRO A 110 -17.29 21.41 19.40
N GLU A 111 -17.93 21.79 18.29
CA GLU A 111 -19.33 21.43 18.00
C GLU A 111 -19.54 19.93 17.82
N GLN A 112 -18.50 19.23 17.38
CA GLN A 112 -18.57 17.81 17.03
C GLN A 112 -17.67 16.93 17.91
N TYR A 113 -16.98 17.52 18.89
CA TYR A 113 -16.14 16.84 19.88
C TYR A 113 -15.08 15.89 19.29
N HIS A 114 -14.49 16.22 18.15
CA HIS A 114 -13.45 15.41 17.54
C HIS A 114 -12.34 16.22 16.91
N CYS A 115 -11.24 15.52 16.62
CA CYS A 115 -10.00 16.08 16.12
C CYS A 115 -9.79 15.58 14.70
N LEU A 116 -9.69 16.49 13.75
CA LEU A 116 -9.46 16.15 12.34
C LEU A 116 -8.57 17.18 11.65
N ILE A 117 -8.26 16.89 10.39
CA ILE A 117 -7.56 17.80 9.50
C ILE A 117 -8.58 18.80 8.95
N SER A 118 -8.53 20.06 9.39
CA SER A 118 -9.54 21.04 8.99
C SER A 118 -9.55 21.29 7.47
N PHE A 119 -10.72 21.16 6.84
CA PHE A 119 -10.91 21.56 5.43
C PHE A 119 -10.71 23.06 5.21
N THR A 120 -10.88 23.89 6.25
CA THR A 120 -10.64 25.34 6.15
C THR A 120 -9.17 25.65 5.91
N ASN A 121 -8.26 24.79 6.39
CA ASN A 121 -6.83 24.90 6.15
C ASN A 121 -6.45 24.17 4.85
N VAL A 122 -6.85 24.74 3.71
CA VAL A 122 -6.68 24.16 2.38
C VAL A 122 -5.22 23.78 2.10
N ARG A 123 -4.26 24.60 2.52
CA ARG A 123 -2.82 24.33 2.34
C ARG A 123 -2.39 23.08 3.09
N GLY A 124 -2.77 22.99 4.36
CA GLY A 124 -2.51 21.82 5.20
C GLY A 124 -3.16 20.56 4.66
N PHE A 125 -4.42 20.67 4.23
CA PHE A 125 -5.18 19.59 3.64
C PHE A 125 -4.53 19.07 2.35
N ILE A 126 -4.19 19.95 1.40
CA ILE A 126 -3.52 19.58 0.15
C ILE A 126 -2.15 18.95 0.43
N TYR A 127 -1.35 19.52 1.34
CA TYR A 127 -0.08 18.91 1.73
C TYR A 127 -0.29 17.48 2.24
N SER A 128 -1.27 17.30 3.13
CA SER A 128 -1.56 16.00 3.72
C SER A 128 -2.01 14.98 2.67
N LEU A 129 -2.94 15.39 1.80
CA LEU A 129 -3.45 14.57 0.70
C LEU A 129 -2.35 14.19 -0.30
N CYS A 130 -1.52 15.16 -0.71
CA CYS A 130 -0.45 14.90 -1.68
C CYS A 130 0.63 13.98 -1.11
N SER A 131 1.10 14.27 0.10
CA SER A 131 2.22 13.53 0.71
C SER A 131 1.86 12.11 1.13
N THR A 132 0.64 11.87 1.62
CA THR A 132 0.26 10.54 2.13
C THR A 132 -0.45 9.67 1.11
N TYR A 133 -1.08 10.27 0.09
CA TYR A 133 -1.95 9.53 -0.80
C TYR A 133 -1.58 9.70 -2.27
N VAL A 134 -1.65 10.92 -2.83
CA VAL A 134 -1.49 11.14 -4.28
C VAL A 134 -0.10 10.72 -4.75
N ILE A 135 0.96 11.21 -4.10
CA ILE A 135 2.34 10.92 -4.52
C ILE A 135 2.65 9.42 -4.40
N PRO A 136 2.44 8.75 -3.24
CA PRO A 136 2.69 7.31 -3.13
C PRO A 136 1.93 6.48 -4.17
N VAL A 137 0.65 6.78 -4.41
CA VAL A 137 -0.18 6.06 -5.38
C VAL A 137 0.35 6.23 -6.80
N LEU A 138 0.69 7.45 -7.21
CA LEU A 138 1.25 7.71 -8.54
C LEU A 138 2.58 6.97 -8.76
N VAL A 139 3.47 6.98 -7.75
CA VAL A 139 4.75 6.28 -7.83
C VAL A 139 4.53 4.76 -7.91
N ILE A 140 3.59 4.20 -7.15
CA ILE A 140 3.22 2.78 -7.22
C ILE A 140 2.72 2.41 -8.62
N ILE A 141 1.81 3.21 -9.19
CA ILE A 141 1.26 3.00 -10.54
C ILE A 141 2.39 3.04 -11.58
N TYR A 142 3.30 4.02 -11.46
CA TYR A 142 4.45 4.13 -12.34
C TYR A 142 5.37 2.90 -12.27
N ILE A 143 5.74 2.45 -11.06
CA ILE A 143 6.58 1.27 -10.89
C ILE A 143 5.94 0.01 -11.51
N TYR A 144 4.64 -0.19 -11.27
CA TYR A 144 3.94 -1.36 -11.82
C TYR A 144 3.75 -1.29 -13.34
N SER A 145 3.50 -0.11 -13.90
CA SER A 145 3.43 0.02 -15.36
C SER A 145 4.76 -0.35 -16.02
N ARG A 146 5.88 0.13 -15.47
CA ARG A 146 7.23 -0.24 -15.92
C ARG A 146 7.51 -1.73 -15.76
N LEU A 147 7.10 -2.33 -14.64
CA LEU A 147 7.23 -3.77 -14.39
C LEU A 147 6.47 -4.60 -15.44
N ILE A 148 5.23 -4.20 -15.77
CA ILE A 148 4.41 -4.89 -16.77
C ILE A 148 5.05 -4.78 -18.15
N ILE A 149 5.53 -3.59 -18.54
CA ILE A 149 6.21 -3.37 -19.82
C ILE A 149 7.45 -4.27 -19.92
N PHE A 150 8.26 -4.32 -18.86
CA PHE A 150 9.47 -5.15 -18.79
C PHE A 150 9.15 -6.65 -18.95
N ILE A 151 8.16 -7.15 -18.22
CA ILE A 151 7.72 -8.56 -18.30
C ILE A 151 7.20 -8.89 -19.72
N ARG A 152 6.52 -7.95 -20.39
CA ARG A 152 5.99 -8.17 -21.74
C ARG A 152 7.08 -8.25 -22.82
N HIS A 153 8.16 -7.47 -22.70
CA HIS A 153 9.17 -7.36 -23.77
C HIS A 153 10.35 -8.34 -23.63
N GLY A 154 10.74 -8.72 -22.40
CA GLY A 154 12.05 -9.34 -22.17
C GLY A 154 12.05 -10.81 -21.72
N TYR A 155 10.90 -11.44 -21.48
CA TYR A 155 10.88 -12.69 -20.71
C TYR A 155 10.64 -13.95 -21.56
N ASN A 156 11.73 -14.69 -21.84
CA ASN A 156 11.70 -15.98 -22.52
C ASN A 156 10.76 -16.99 -21.84
N PHE A 157 9.98 -17.71 -22.65
CA PHE A 157 8.86 -18.58 -22.25
C PHE A 157 9.19 -19.67 -21.22
N ASN A 158 10.46 -20.03 -21.01
CA ASN A 158 10.88 -21.09 -20.07
C ASN A 158 10.68 -20.75 -18.58
N HIS A 159 10.29 -19.52 -18.23
CA HIS A 159 9.96 -19.14 -16.85
C HIS A 159 8.47 -18.89 -16.55
N ARG A 160 7.58 -19.37 -17.44
CA ARG A 160 6.12 -19.15 -17.37
C ARG A 160 5.48 -19.39 -16.00
N SER A 161 5.94 -20.37 -15.22
CA SER A 161 5.37 -20.70 -13.90
C SER A 161 5.71 -19.66 -12.82
N ARG A 162 6.94 -19.14 -12.80
CA ARG A 162 7.38 -18.12 -11.83
C ARG A 162 6.75 -16.76 -12.13
N THR A 163 6.63 -16.42 -13.41
CA THR A 163 5.99 -15.18 -13.88
C THR A 163 4.51 -15.12 -13.47
N ARG A 164 3.78 -16.24 -13.48
CA ARG A 164 2.37 -16.27 -13.02
C ARG A 164 2.22 -15.82 -11.57
N ARG A 165 3.12 -16.26 -10.67
CA ARG A 165 3.07 -15.87 -9.26
C ARG A 165 3.30 -14.37 -9.08
N GLU A 166 4.25 -13.81 -9.83
CA GLU A 166 4.57 -12.38 -9.77
C GLU A 166 3.45 -11.52 -10.35
N ILE A 167 2.85 -11.93 -11.47
CA ILE A 167 1.67 -11.26 -12.04
C ILE A 167 0.49 -11.28 -11.06
N MET A 168 0.26 -12.39 -10.35
CA MET A 168 -0.80 -12.45 -9.32
C MET A 168 -0.56 -11.45 -8.18
N ILE A 169 0.69 -11.30 -7.75
CA ILE A 169 1.06 -10.31 -6.72
C ILE A 169 0.81 -8.88 -7.23
N VAL A 170 1.23 -8.58 -8.47
CA VAL A 170 1.00 -7.27 -9.10
C VAL A 170 -0.50 -6.97 -9.20
N LYS A 171 -1.29 -7.91 -9.72
CA LYS A 171 -2.75 -7.75 -9.84
C LYS A 171 -3.41 -7.46 -8.49
N ARG A 172 -2.99 -8.17 -7.44
CA ARG A 172 -3.45 -7.95 -6.07
C ARG A 172 -3.19 -6.51 -5.61
N ILE A 173 -1.98 -6.02 -5.82
CA ILE A 173 -1.60 -4.70 -5.31
C ILE A 173 -2.32 -3.61 -6.09
N LEU A 174 -2.49 -3.78 -7.41
CA LEU A 174 -3.32 -2.89 -8.22
C LEU A 174 -4.78 -2.87 -7.76
N ILE A 175 -5.37 -4.01 -7.39
CA ILE A 175 -6.73 -4.07 -6.83
C ILE A 175 -6.80 -3.30 -5.52
N ILE A 176 -5.85 -3.50 -4.61
CA ILE A 176 -5.82 -2.79 -3.32
C ILE A 176 -5.65 -1.29 -3.54
N CYS A 177 -4.74 -0.88 -4.44
CA CYS A 177 -4.57 0.52 -4.82
C CYS A 177 -5.85 1.12 -5.43
N ALA A 178 -6.57 0.38 -6.27
CA ALA A 178 -7.83 0.83 -6.86
C ALA A 178 -8.92 1.00 -5.78
N ILE A 179 -9.04 0.07 -4.84
CA ILE A 179 -10.00 0.17 -3.73
C ILE A 179 -9.66 1.38 -2.85
N LEU A 180 -8.38 1.56 -2.50
CA LEU A 180 -7.90 2.74 -1.77
C LEU A 180 -8.15 4.04 -2.54
N SER A 181 -8.02 4.00 -3.87
CA SER A 181 -8.27 5.14 -4.75
C SER A 181 -9.74 5.57 -4.73
N LEU A 182 -10.64 4.59 -4.79
CA LEU A 182 -12.08 4.80 -4.84
C LEU A 182 -12.66 5.29 -3.51
N SER A 183 -12.20 4.74 -2.39
CA SER A 183 -12.64 5.14 -1.05
C SER A 183 -12.18 6.55 -0.66
N GLY A 184 -11.06 7.05 -1.20
CA GLY A 184 -10.61 8.44 -1.03
C GLY A 184 -11.36 9.44 -1.92
N SER A 185 -12.05 8.97 -2.97
CA SER A 185 -12.73 9.85 -3.92
C SER A 185 -13.81 10.77 -3.33
N PRO A 186 -14.64 10.36 -2.36
CA PRO A 186 -15.65 11.26 -1.78
C PRO A 186 -15.03 12.47 -1.08
N THR A 187 -13.88 12.27 -0.42
CA THR A 187 -13.13 13.36 0.21
C THR A 187 -12.67 14.40 -0.82
N LEU A 188 -12.23 13.95 -2.00
CA LEU A 188 -11.83 14.84 -3.09
C LEU A 188 -13.02 15.63 -3.64
N VAL A 189 -14.19 14.99 -3.75
CA VAL A 189 -15.42 15.65 -4.19
C VAL A 189 -15.82 16.76 -3.21
N PHE A 190 -15.81 16.49 -1.90
CA PHE A 190 -16.11 17.51 -0.89
C PHE A 190 -15.07 18.64 -0.87
N LEU A 191 -13.77 18.32 -1.04
CA LEU A 191 -12.74 19.34 -1.17
C LEU A 191 -12.98 20.23 -2.38
N PHE A 192 -13.31 19.64 -3.53
CA PHE A 192 -13.59 20.41 -4.75
C PHE A 192 -14.83 21.27 -4.58
N GLN A 193 -15.91 20.73 -4.00
CA GLN A 193 -17.11 21.50 -3.66
C GLN A 193 -16.78 22.68 -2.73
N PHE A 194 -15.96 22.46 -1.69
CA PHE A 194 -15.54 23.50 -0.76
C PHE A 194 -14.74 24.60 -1.47
N ILE A 195 -13.80 24.25 -2.34
CA ILE A 195 -13.02 25.22 -3.13
C ILE A 195 -13.93 26.05 -4.05
N MET A 196 -14.93 25.44 -4.68
CA MET A 196 -15.82 26.11 -5.64
C MET A 196 -16.88 26.99 -4.95
N THR A 197 -17.42 26.56 -3.81
CA THR A 197 -18.56 27.23 -3.15
C THR A 197 -18.16 28.08 -1.95
N GLY A 198 -16.97 27.86 -1.39
CA GLY A 198 -16.54 28.43 -0.11
C GLY A 198 -17.31 27.91 1.10
N ARG A 199 -18.18 26.89 0.95
CA ARG A 199 -19.03 26.35 2.02
C ARG A 199 -18.71 24.88 2.26
N LEU A 200 -18.45 24.53 3.52
CA LEU A 200 -18.19 23.15 3.92
C LEU A 200 -19.53 22.46 4.23
N HIS A 201 -19.77 21.31 3.60
CA HIS A 201 -20.95 20.50 3.92
C HIS A 201 -20.75 19.83 5.29
N PRO A 202 -21.76 19.79 6.19
CA PRO A 202 -21.62 19.21 7.53
C PRO A 202 -21.28 17.70 7.52
N LEU A 203 -21.50 17.01 6.39
CA LEU A 203 -21.15 15.61 6.21
C LEU A 203 -19.71 15.38 5.74
N ALA A 204 -19.00 16.42 5.31
CA ALA A 204 -17.66 16.29 4.71
C ALA A 204 -16.67 15.64 5.70
N ASP A 205 -16.67 16.10 6.95
CA ASP A 205 -15.78 15.61 8.01
C ASP A 205 -16.07 14.14 8.36
N ARG A 206 -17.35 13.79 8.49
CA ARG A 206 -17.79 12.41 8.80
C ARG A 206 -17.44 11.44 7.68
N VAL A 207 -17.66 11.83 6.43
CA VAL A 207 -17.33 11.00 5.27
C VAL A 207 -15.82 10.84 5.14
N HIS A 208 -15.04 11.89 5.43
CA HIS A 208 -13.59 11.82 5.44
C HIS A 208 -13.07 10.83 6.49
N GLU A 209 -13.56 10.93 7.74
CA GLU A 209 -13.18 10.03 8.82
C GLU A 209 -13.58 8.57 8.51
N LEU A 210 -14.79 8.37 8.02
CA LEU A 210 -15.28 7.05 7.59
C LEU A 210 -14.40 6.47 6.48
N GLY A 211 -14.02 7.29 5.49
CA GLY A 211 -13.14 6.89 4.40
C GLY A 211 -11.76 6.44 4.91
N LEU A 212 -11.17 7.18 5.86
CA LEU A 212 -9.91 6.79 6.51
C LEU A 212 -10.05 5.47 7.27
N ALA A 213 -11.12 5.30 8.04
CA ALA A 213 -11.38 4.08 8.80
C ALA A 213 -11.62 2.86 7.90
N ILE A 214 -12.39 3.01 6.82
CA ILE A 214 -12.61 1.95 5.83
C ILE A 214 -11.28 1.57 5.18
N ASN A 215 -10.46 2.54 4.80
CA ASN A 215 -9.17 2.30 4.15
C ASN A 215 -8.21 1.47 4.99
N THR A 216 -8.06 1.81 6.26
CA THR A 216 -7.15 1.10 7.16
C THR A 216 -7.63 -0.31 7.45
N ASN A 217 -8.95 -0.51 7.58
CA ASN A 217 -9.54 -1.85 7.74
C ASN A 217 -9.41 -2.70 6.47
N ILE A 218 -9.79 -2.18 5.29
CA ILE A 218 -9.68 -2.92 4.02
C ILE A 218 -8.23 -3.32 3.77
N VAL A 219 -7.27 -2.44 4.06
CA VAL A 219 -5.85 -2.80 3.94
C VAL A 219 -5.51 -3.95 4.88
N THR A 220 -5.85 -3.83 6.16
CA THR A 220 -5.47 -4.85 7.16
C THR A 220 -6.10 -6.21 6.85
N PHE A 221 -7.42 -6.25 6.62
CA PHE A 221 -8.14 -7.48 6.31
C PHE A 221 -7.87 -8.00 4.90
N GLY A 222 -7.78 -7.10 3.91
CA GLY A 222 -7.45 -7.44 2.53
C GLY A 222 -6.07 -8.08 2.43
N PHE A 223 -5.10 -7.65 3.25
CA PHE A 223 -3.80 -8.34 3.31
C PHE A 223 -3.89 -9.74 3.94
N ALA A 224 -4.65 -9.90 5.02
CA ALA A 224 -4.83 -11.18 5.69
C ALA A 224 -5.55 -12.20 4.78
N ILE A 225 -6.72 -11.83 4.25
CA ILE A 225 -7.57 -12.70 3.41
C ILE A 225 -6.84 -13.09 2.13
N LEU A 226 -6.20 -12.13 1.47
CA LEU A 226 -5.58 -12.41 0.19
C LEU A 226 -4.23 -13.15 0.36
N ASN A 227 -3.63 -13.15 1.57
CA ASN A 227 -2.54 -14.07 1.92
C ASN A 227 -3.04 -15.49 2.23
N SER A 228 -4.18 -15.64 2.90
CA SER A 228 -4.74 -16.95 3.23
C SER A 228 -5.29 -17.68 2.00
N LEU A 229 -5.96 -16.98 1.08
CA LEU A 229 -6.45 -17.54 -0.19
C LEU A 229 -5.31 -18.16 -1.03
N ILE A 230 -4.11 -17.61 -0.99
CA ILE A 230 -2.95 -18.16 -1.71
C ILE A 230 -2.52 -19.51 -1.14
N LYS A 231 -2.65 -19.72 0.16
CA LYS A 231 -2.33 -21.01 0.80
C LYS A 231 -3.35 -22.10 0.43
N LEU A 232 -4.59 -21.69 0.18
CA LEU A 232 -5.71 -22.60 -0.14
C LEU A 232 -5.79 -22.98 -1.62
N LEU A 233 -5.15 -22.24 -2.53
CA LEU A 233 -5.10 -22.63 -3.93
C LEU A 233 -4.36 -23.97 -4.07
N PRO A 234 -5.05 -25.06 -4.46
CA PRO A 234 -4.47 -26.39 -4.45
C PRO A 234 -3.25 -26.41 -5.38
N LYS A 235 -2.14 -27.03 -4.93
CA LYS A 235 -0.92 -27.31 -5.72
C LYS A 235 -1.17 -28.19 -6.97
N LYS A 236 -2.43 -28.40 -7.37
CA LYS A 236 -2.90 -29.26 -8.47
C LYS A 236 -2.30 -28.92 -9.85
N PHE A 237 -1.61 -27.79 -10.01
CA PHE A 237 -0.91 -27.47 -11.27
C PHE A 237 0.52 -28.02 -11.40
N THR A 238 1.09 -28.67 -10.38
CA THR A 238 2.49 -29.14 -10.43
C THR A 238 2.66 -30.56 -10.97
N HIS A 239 1.58 -31.28 -11.32
CA HIS A 239 1.65 -32.64 -11.86
C HIS A 239 1.12 -32.78 -13.29
N ARG A 240 1.15 -31.71 -14.10
CA ARG A 240 1.08 -31.91 -15.55
C ARG A 240 2.41 -32.55 -15.96
N LYS A 241 2.41 -33.90 -16.03
CA LYS A 241 3.52 -34.72 -16.53
C LYS A 241 4.14 -33.98 -17.70
N GLN A 242 5.37 -33.49 -17.55
CA GLN A 242 6.15 -33.13 -18.73
C GLN A 242 6.06 -34.35 -19.64
N PRO A 243 5.58 -34.23 -20.88
CA PRO A 243 5.74 -35.31 -21.82
C PRO A 243 7.22 -35.65 -21.77
N GLN A 244 7.53 -36.89 -21.38
CA GLN A 244 8.89 -37.40 -21.49
C GLN A 244 9.22 -37.23 -22.96
N THR A 245 9.93 -36.15 -23.30
CA THR A 245 10.64 -36.05 -24.56
C THR A 245 11.64 -37.18 -24.47
N SER A 246 11.22 -38.32 -25.00
CA SER A 246 12.05 -39.47 -25.27
C SER A 246 13.33 -38.90 -25.87
N TYR A 247 14.41 -38.98 -25.10
CA TYR A 247 15.75 -38.73 -25.61
C TYR A 247 15.94 -39.75 -26.72
N ARG A 248 15.64 -39.33 -27.96
CA ARG A 248 16.09 -40.01 -29.16
C ARG A 248 17.61 -39.98 -29.01
N GLN A 249 18.19 -41.11 -28.61
CA GLN A 249 19.63 -41.23 -28.57
C GLN A 249 20.17 -40.84 -29.94
N PRO A 250 21.22 -40.01 -30.02
CA PRO A 250 21.91 -39.82 -31.28
C PRO A 250 22.40 -41.19 -31.72
N LYS A 251 21.82 -41.71 -32.81
CA LYS A 251 22.40 -42.85 -33.51
C LYS A 251 23.85 -42.46 -33.80
N LYS A 252 24.79 -43.21 -33.23
CA LYS A 252 26.18 -43.22 -33.65
C LYS A 252 26.19 -43.43 -35.17
N VAL A 253 26.44 -42.37 -35.91
CA VAL A 253 26.99 -42.44 -37.28
C VAL A 253 28.48 -42.72 -37.05
N LEU A 254 28.82 -43.99 -36.82
CA LEU A 254 29.35 -44.89 -37.84
C LEU A 254 30.57 -44.27 -38.54
N SER A 255 31.67 -44.24 -37.79
CA SER A 255 32.95 -44.89 -38.10
C SER A 255 33.21 -45.38 -39.54
N ASP A 256 33.09 -44.53 -40.57
CA ASP A 256 33.55 -44.87 -41.92
C ASP A 256 34.17 -43.65 -42.63
N ILE A 257 35.23 -43.06 -42.07
CA ILE A 257 36.20 -42.26 -42.85
C ILE A 257 37.61 -42.43 -42.26
N MET A 258 38.26 -43.54 -42.59
CA MET A 258 39.71 -43.68 -42.79
C MET A 258 39.91 -44.95 -43.61
N PRO A 259 40.64 -44.87 -44.72
CA PRO A 259 42.07 -45.14 -44.65
C PRO A 259 42.96 -43.91 -44.83
#